data_AF-A0A150XP58-F1
#
_entry.id   AF-A0A150XP58-F1
#
_cell.length_a   1.000
_cell.length_b   1.000
_cell.length_c   1.000
_cell.angle_alpha   90.00
_cell.angle_beta   90.00
_cell.angle_gamma   90.00
#
_symmetry.space_group_name_H-M   'P 1'
#
loop_
_entity.id
_entity.type
_entity.pdbx_description
1 polymer ?
#
loop_
_entity_poly.entity_id
_entity_poly.type
_entity_poly.pdbx_seq_one_letter_code
_entity_poly.pdbx_strand_id
1 'polypeptide(L)'
;MRQLFISTVFLFILIQNVVGQEKESHLFQDPRRYIDTAVTYMNQERYLEADKYFMVALDQITVLSADFCYYFGKNSFYLKYYSQSIDWLSKYLELKGSSGQYSDEVIALLDKSEKEFRANRSTGETVETNTKFFYLNTISCSGHESIVCPVCKGDDIITTKDRLGDNLYKKCPYSTNGVLTCEEFNLLLQGKLKPKN
;
A
#
# COMPACT_ATOMS: atom_id res chain seq x y z
N MET A 1 -8.71 18.89 73.23
CA MET A 1 -7.64 18.30 72.38
C MET A 1 -8.13 17.16 71.46
N ARG A 2 -9.37 17.23 70.94
CA ARG A 2 -9.94 16.17 70.07
C ARG A 2 -10.35 16.68 68.68
N GLN A 3 -10.39 17.99 68.49
CA GLN A 3 -10.74 18.63 67.21
C GLN A 3 -9.55 19.05 66.35
N LEU A 4 -8.36 19.21 66.95
CA LEU A 4 -7.12 19.52 66.21
C LEU A 4 -6.55 18.32 65.45
N PHE A 5 -6.90 17.08 65.85
CA PHE A 5 -6.45 15.86 65.18
C PHE A 5 -7.24 15.51 63.90
N ILE A 6 -8.45 16.04 63.74
CA ILE A 6 -9.32 15.72 62.59
C ILE A 6 -8.92 16.57 61.37
N SER A 7 -8.41 17.78 61.60
CA SER A 7 -8.00 18.71 60.54
C SER A 7 -6.69 18.27 59.84
N THR A 8 -5.76 17.67 60.58
CA THR A 8 -4.48 17.19 60.01
C THR A 8 -4.64 15.90 59.19
N VAL A 9 -5.61 15.04 59.53
CA VAL A 9 -5.91 13.82 58.77
C VAL A 9 -6.60 14.14 57.44
N PHE A 10 -7.46 15.17 57.39
CA PHE A 10 -8.09 15.60 56.15
C PHE A 10 -7.13 16.26 55.16
N LEU A 11 -6.09 16.94 55.65
CA LEU A 11 -5.08 17.57 54.77
C LEU A 11 -4.12 16.55 54.15
N PHE A 12 -3.88 15.41 54.81
CA PHE A 12 -3.01 14.35 54.29
C PHE A 12 -3.68 13.49 53.20
N ILE A 13 -5.02 13.39 53.22
CA ILE A 13 -5.79 12.62 52.22
C ILE A 13 -5.86 13.36 50.86
N LEU A 14 -5.74 14.69 50.86
CA LEU A 14 -5.79 15.48 49.62
C LEU A 14 -4.46 15.46 48.82
N ILE A 15 -3.34 15.10 49.43
CA ILE A 15 -2.02 15.09 48.76
C ILE A 15 -1.76 13.76 48.03
N GLN A 16 -2.46 12.68 48.36
CA GLN A 16 -2.21 11.35 47.76
C GLN A 16 -2.95 11.10 46.43
N ASN A 17 -3.74 12.05 45.93
CA ASN A 17 -4.49 11.88 44.67
C ASN A 17 -3.79 12.49 43.43
N VAL A 18 -2.58 13.03 43.58
CA VAL A 18 -1.76 13.53 42.45
C VAL A 18 -0.61 12.56 42.14
N VAL A 19 -0.94 11.28 41.98
CA VAL A 19 -0.14 10.38 41.14
C VAL A 19 -1.14 9.69 40.24
N GLY A 20 -1.61 10.43 39.23
CA GLY A 20 -2.19 9.80 38.05
C GLY A 20 -1.10 8.93 37.45
N GLN A 21 -1.21 7.62 37.64
CA GLN A 21 -0.41 6.66 36.90
C GLN A 21 -0.66 6.94 35.42
N GLU A 22 0.32 7.50 34.72
CA GLU A 22 0.46 7.26 33.28
C GLU A 22 0.66 5.75 33.13
N LYS A 23 -0.45 5.02 33.08
CA LYS A 23 -0.45 3.66 32.56
C LYS A 23 -0.08 3.80 31.11
N GLU A 24 1.20 3.60 30.84
CA GLU A 24 1.79 3.38 29.54
C GLU A 24 0.96 2.28 28.85
N SER A 25 -0.02 2.71 28.06
CA SER A 25 -0.85 1.82 27.26
C SER A 25 -0.01 1.40 26.06
N HIS A 26 0.90 0.46 26.28
CA HIS A 26 1.54 -0.35 25.24
C HIS A 26 0.54 -1.32 24.57
N LEU A 27 -0.74 -0.97 24.55
CA LEU A 27 -1.82 -1.70 23.92
C LEU A 27 -2.02 -1.12 22.53
N PHE A 28 -1.37 -1.72 21.53
CA PHE A 28 -1.56 -1.50 20.08
C PHE A 28 -2.08 -0.10 19.72
N GLN A 29 -1.17 0.85 19.44
CA GLN A 29 -1.61 2.13 18.87
C GLN A 29 -2.39 1.83 17.60
N ASP A 30 -3.65 2.28 17.57
CA ASP A 30 -4.52 2.11 16.42
C ASP A 30 -3.80 2.63 15.16
N PRO A 31 -3.55 1.77 14.14
CA PRO A 31 -2.78 2.15 12.96
C PRO A 31 -3.36 3.38 12.26
N ARG A 32 -4.68 3.62 12.41
CA ARG A 32 -5.39 4.79 11.88
C ARG A 32 -4.80 6.12 12.37
N ARG A 33 -4.27 6.18 13.59
CA ARG A 33 -3.65 7.40 14.13
C ARG A 33 -2.39 7.80 13.35
N TYR A 34 -1.62 6.82 12.90
CA TYR A 34 -0.45 7.08 12.07
C TYR A 34 -0.87 7.55 10.67
N ILE A 35 -1.97 7.00 10.13
CA ILE A 35 -2.55 7.47 8.86
C ILE A 35 -2.98 8.94 8.98
N ASP A 36 -3.76 9.30 10.01
CA ASP A 36 -4.20 10.68 10.23
C ASP A 36 -3.03 11.65 10.37
N THR A 37 -1.98 11.21 11.07
CA THR A 37 -0.74 11.97 11.23
C THR A 37 -0.02 12.13 9.89
N ALA A 38 0.09 11.05 9.10
CA ALA A 38 0.69 11.07 7.78
C ALA A 38 -0.05 12.04 6.83
N VAL A 39 -1.38 12.00 6.81
CA VAL A 39 -2.22 12.91 6.02
C VAL A 39 -2.00 14.36 6.44
N THR A 40 -1.82 14.63 7.73
CA THR A 40 -1.49 15.97 8.23
C THR A 40 -0.16 16.48 7.67
N TYR A 41 0.89 15.66 7.69
CA TYR A 41 2.19 16.01 7.09
C TYR A 41 2.09 16.15 5.57
N MET A 42 1.34 15.28 4.89
CA MET A 42 1.14 15.34 3.45
C MET A 42 0.44 16.65 3.03
N ASN A 43 -0.56 17.10 3.79
CA ASN A 43 -1.25 18.38 3.57
C ASN A 43 -0.35 19.60 3.80
N GLN A 44 0.77 19.43 4.51
CA GLN A 44 1.83 20.43 4.67
C GLN A 44 2.93 20.28 3.61
N GLU A 45 2.74 19.44 2.59
CA GLU A 45 3.73 19.10 1.55
C GLU A 45 5.01 18.45 2.11
N ARG A 46 4.95 17.92 3.34
CA ARG A 46 6.06 17.23 4.02
C ARG A 46 5.99 15.74 3.74
N TYR A 47 6.20 15.39 2.47
CA TYR A 47 5.95 14.04 1.96
C TYR A 47 6.88 12.97 2.55
N LEU A 48 8.14 13.33 2.83
CA LEU A 48 9.10 12.41 3.45
C LEU A 48 8.73 12.08 4.90
N GLU A 49 8.22 13.05 5.64
CA GLU A 49 7.72 12.80 7.00
C GLU A 49 6.41 12.02 6.98
N ALA A 50 5.49 12.37 6.08
CA ALA A 50 4.26 11.60 5.88
C ALA A 50 4.57 10.12 5.57
N ASP A 51 5.55 9.85 4.71
CA ASP A 51 5.97 8.49 4.35
C ASP A 51 6.37 7.65 5.55
N LYS A 52 7.14 8.22 6.49
CA LYS A 52 7.53 7.53 7.74
C LYS A 52 6.32 7.06 8.52
N TYR A 53 5.29 7.90 8.63
CA TYR A 53 4.06 7.56 9.34
C TYR A 53 3.20 6.55 8.57
N PHE A 54 3.09 6.67 7.24
CA PHE A 54 2.43 5.65 6.41
C PHE A 54 3.11 4.29 6.54
N MET A 55 4.44 4.27 6.59
CA MET A 55 5.22 3.04 6.75
C MET A 55 5.00 2.36 8.10
N VAL A 56 4.92 3.13 9.19
CA VAL A 56 4.55 2.60 10.52
C VAL A 56 3.13 2.06 10.50
N ALA A 57 2.18 2.79 9.91
CA ALA A 57 0.80 2.32 9.77
C ALA A 57 0.74 0.99 8.98
N LEU A 58 1.45 0.90 7.85
CA LEU A 58 1.49 -0.29 7.00
C LEU A 58 2.01 -1.54 7.72
N ASP A 59 2.85 -1.38 8.75
CA ASP A 59 3.31 -2.50 9.57
C ASP A 59 2.27 -3.05 10.54
N GLN A 60 1.25 -2.25 10.85
CA GLN A 60 0.29 -2.56 11.90
C GLN A 60 -1.14 -2.75 11.36
N ILE A 61 -1.43 -2.28 10.14
CA ILE A 61 -2.74 -2.43 9.51
C ILE A 61 -3.00 -3.91 9.19
N THR A 62 -4.12 -4.44 9.71
CA THR A 62 -4.61 -5.79 9.39
C THR A 62 -5.62 -5.81 8.26
N VAL A 63 -6.35 -4.70 8.04
CA VAL A 63 -7.34 -4.54 6.97
C VAL A 63 -7.04 -3.27 6.21
N LEU A 64 -6.72 -3.42 4.93
CA LEU A 64 -6.38 -2.31 4.05
C LEU A 64 -7.62 -1.48 3.71
N SER A 65 -7.63 -0.18 4.08
CA SER A 65 -8.69 0.75 3.70
C SER A 65 -8.41 1.42 2.37
N ALA A 66 -9.46 1.75 1.61
CA ALA A 66 -9.30 2.49 0.36
C ALA A 66 -8.66 3.88 0.61
N ASP A 67 -9.03 4.58 1.69
CA ASP A 67 -8.45 5.90 1.99
C ASP A 67 -6.94 5.81 2.22
N PHE A 68 -6.46 4.76 2.90
CA PHE A 68 -5.02 4.52 3.04
C PHE A 68 -4.36 4.34 1.67
N CYS A 69 -4.93 3.52 0.78
CA CYS A 69 -4.41 3.32 -0.58
C CYS A 69 -4.31 4.64 -1.36
N TYR A 70 -5.34 5.48 -1.28
CA TYR A 70 -5.35 6.79 -1.93
C TYR A 70 -4.26 7.70 -1.38
N TYR A 71 -4.24 7.93 -0.07
CA TYR A 71 -3.31 8.89 0.54
C TYR A 71 -1.87 8.43 0.44
N PHE A 72 -1.60 7.14 0.67
CA PHE A 72 -0.24 6.62 0.58
C PHE A 72 0.24 6.65 -0.88
N GLY A 73 -0.57 6.19 -1.84
CA GLY A 73 -0.22 6.24 -3.27
C GLY A 73 0.01 7.65 -3.81
N LYS A 74 -0.77 8.63 -3.33
CA LYS A 74 -0.57 10.06 -3.64
C LYS A 74 0.71 10.61 -3.04
N ASN A 75 1.03 10.27 -1.78
CA ASN A 75 2.30 10.64 -1.15
C ASN A 75 3.49 10.09 -1.94
N SER A 76 3.42 8.82 -2.33
CA SER A 76 4.45 8.15 -3.15
C SER A 76 4.68 8.85 -4.48
N PHE A 77 3.62 9.36 -5.14
CA PHE A 77 3.77 10.13 -6.37
C PHE A 77 4.64 11.38 -6.15
N TYR A 78 4.36 12.16 -5.10
CA TYR A 78 5.14 13.37 -4.79
C TYR A 78 6.58 13.07 -4.38
N LEU A 79 6.84 11.88 -3.84
CA LEU A 79 8.20 11.38 -3.58
C LEU A 79 8.90 10.81 -4.82
N LYS A 80 8.24 10.80 -5.99
CA LYS A 80 8.71 10.16 -7.23
C LYS A 80 8.86 8.63 -7.10
N TYR A 81 8.22 8.03 -6.10
CA TYR A 81 8.15 6.59 -5.90
C TYR A 81 7.06 6.02 -6.81
N TYR A 82 7.24 6.18 -8.12
CA TYR A 82 6.16 5.98 -9.09
C TYR A 82 5.63 4.54 -9.14
N SER A 83 6.48 3.52 -8.97
CA SER A 83 6.03 2.12 -8.89
C SER A 83 5.07 1.94 -7.72
N GLN A 84 5.46 2.42 -6.53
CA GLN A 84 4.65 2.33 -5.32
C GLN A 84 3.34 3.13 -5.47
N SER A 85 3.42 4.31 -6.09
CA SER A 85 2.22 5.10 -6.39
C SER A 85 1.24 4.32 -7.27
N ILE A 86 1.72 3.68 -8.35
CA ILE A 86 0.90 2.87 -9.25
C ILE A 86 0.21 1.74 -8.49
N ASP A 87 0.96 1.02 -7.66
CA ASP A 87 0.45 -0.12 -6.89
C ASP A 87 -0.72 0.27 -5.97
N TRP A 88 -0.52 1.30 -5.14
CA TRP A 88 -1.54 1.73 -4.17
C TRP A 88 -2.74 2.40 -4.83
N LEU A 89 -2.51 3.23 -5.84
CA LEU A 89 -3.59 3.90 -6.56
C LEU A 89 -4.43 2.91 -7.39
N SER A 90 -3.80 1.87 -7.95
CA SER A 90 -4.54 0.77 -8.60
C SER A 90 -5.40 0.03 -7.59
N LYS A 91 -4.88 -0.23 -6.38
CA LYS A 91 -5.65 -0.86 -5.31
C LYS A 91 -6.85 -0.03 -4.87
N TYR A 92 -6.72 1.31 -4.84
CA TYR A 92 -7.87 2.18 -4.59
C TYR A 92 -9.00 1.94 -5.60
N LEU A 93 -8.68 1.93 -6.90
CA LEU A 93 -9.68 1.72 -7.95
C LEU A 93 -10.28 0.31 -7.90
N GLU A 94 -9.51 -0.70 -7.52
CA GLU A 94 -10.04 -2.05 -7.28
C GLU A 94 -11.09 -2.05 -6.16
N LEU A 95 -10.84 -1.32 -5.06
CA LEU A 95 -11.72 -1.28 -3.89
C LEU A 95 -12.95 -0.37 -4.06
N LYS A 96 -12.84 0.72 -4.84
CA LYS A 96 -13.88 1.76 -4.93
C LYS A 96 -14.51 1.91 -6.32
N GLY A 97 -13.89 1.34 -7.35
CA GLY A 97 -14.32 1.49 -8.74
C GLY A 97 -14.08 2.90 -9.29
N SER A 98 -14.62 3.17 -10.48
CA SER A 98 -14.50 4.46 -11.17
C SER A 98 -15.40 5.56 -10.59
N SER A 99 -16.30 5.24 -9.65
CA SER A 99 -17.22 6.19 -9.01
C SER A 99 -16.89 6.47 -7.54
N GLY A 100 -15.68 6.13 -7.09
CA GLY A 100 -15.19 6.43 -5.76
C GLY A 100 -14.91 7.93 -5.58
N GLN A 101 -14.90 8.40 -4.33
CA GLN A 101 -14.71 9.82 -3.97
C GLN A 101 -13.47 10.46 -4.62
N TYR A 102 -12.39 9.68 -4.78
CA TYR A 102 -11.12 10.15 -5.34
C TYR A 102 -10.82 9.55 -6.72
N SER A 103 -11.74 8.82 -7.35
CA SER A 103 -11.44 8.03 -8.54
C SER A 103 -10.92 8.85 -9.72
N ASP A 104 -11.49 10.04 -9.98
CA ASP A 104 -11.02 10.92 -11.06
C ASP A 104 -9.57 11.39 -10.82
N GLU A 105 -9.25 11.79 -9.59
CA GLU A 105 -7.89 12.20 -9.22
C GLU A 105 -6.92 11.02 -9.27
N VAL A 106 -7.34 9.86 -8.79
CA VAL A 106 -6.55 8.62 -8.81
C VAL A 106 -6.22 8.21 -10.24
N ILE A 107 -7.17 8.28 -11.17
CA ILE A 107 -6.93 7.99 -12.60
C ILE A 107 -5.91 8.98 -13.17
N ALA A 108 -6.04 10.27 -12.86
CA ALA A 108 -5.10 11.28 -13.33
C ALA A 108 -3.68 11.11 -12.73
N LEU A 109 -3.58 10.70 -11.46
CA LEU A 109 -2.30 10.39 -10.82
C LEU A 109 -1.69 9.10 -11.38
N LEU A 110 -2.48 8.07 -11.65
CA LEU A 110 -2.03 6.83 -12.28
C LEU A 110 -1.39 7.09 -13.64
N ASP A 111 -2.07 7.83 -14.52
CA ASP A 111 -1.52 8.16 -15.85
C ASP A 111 -0.17 8.89 -15.74
N LYS A 112 -0.05 9.84 -14.81
CA LYS A 112 1.20 10.55 -14.52
C LYS A 112 2.28 9.60 -13.98
N SER A 113 1.97 8.83 -12.93
CA SER A 113 2.92 7.90 -12.32
C SER A 113 3.43 6.87 -13.33
N GLU A 114 2.56 6.31 -14.17
CA GLU A 114 2.96 5.37 -15.21
C GLU A 114 3.85 6.01 -16.27
N LYS A 115 3.52 7.23 -16.71
CA LYS A 115 4.34 7.96 -17.67
C LYS A 115 5.74 8.19 -17.13
N GLU A 116 5.86 8.69 -15.91
CA GLU A 116 7.15 8.95 -15.27
C GLU A 116 7.90 7.65 -14.94
N PHE A 117 7.21 6.60 -14.53
CA PHE A 117 7.81 5.28 -14.31
C PHE A 117 8.44 4.72 -15.59
N ARG A 118 7.75 4.85 -16.74
CA ARG A 118 8.29 4.45 -18.05
C ARG A 118 9.51 5.29 -18.44
N ALA A 119 9.47 6.59 -18.19
CA ALA A 119 10.61 7.49 -18.45
C ALA A 119 11.83 7.12 -17.59
N ASN A 120 11.66 6.89 -16.28
CA ASN A 120 12.76 6.53 -15.38
C ASN A 120 13.36 5.16 -15.68
N ARG A 121 12.55 4.21 -16.18
CA ARG A 121 13.06 2.90 -16.61
C ARG A 121 14.03 3.03 -17.80
N SER A 122 13.88 4.06 -18.62
CA SER A 122 14.77 4.32 -19.76
C SER A 122 16.09 5.02 -19.35
N THR A 123 16.13 5.66 -18.19
CA THR A 123 17.33 6.34 -17.66
C THR A 123 18.16 5.47 -16.72
N GLY A 124 17.61 4.35 -16.23
CA GLY A 124 18.32 3.39 -15.36
C GLY A 124 18.39 3.80 -13.89
N GLU A 125 17.70 4.86 -13.48
CA GLU A 125 17.67 5.35 -12.11
C GLU A 125 16.70 4.51 -11.26
N THR A 126 17.24 3.66 -10.38
CA THR A 126 16.46 2.85 -9.44
C THR A 126 16.21 3.63 -8.16
N VAL A 127 15.01 4.16 -7.99
CA VAL A 127 14.55 4.68 -6.69
C VAL A 127 14.12 3.49 -5.83
N GLU A 128 14.71 3.34 -4.63
CA GLU A 128 14.34 2.30 -3.68
C GLU A 128 12.89 2.51 -3.21
N THR A 129 11.94 1.81 -3.83
CA THR A 129 10.53 1.83 -3.43
C THR A 129 10.27 0.75 -2.39
N ASN A 130 9.38 1.02 -1.43
CA ASN A 130 8.96 -0.02 -0.50
C ASN A 130 8.18 -1.13 -1.23
N THR A 131 8.78 -2.31 -1.31
CA THR A 131 8.25 -3.49 -1.98
C THR A 131 7.23 -4.28 -1.15
N LYS A 132 6.88 -3.81 0.06
CA LYS A 132 5.96 -4.50 0.99
C LYS A 132 4.57 -4.75 0.40
N PHE A 133 4.10 -3.91 -0.51
CA PHE A 133 2.85 -4.16 -1.24
C PHE A 133 2.87 -5.49 -1.99
N PHE A 134 4.00 -5.82 -2.63
CA PHE A 134 4.12 -7.06 -3.38
C PHE A 134 4.26 -8.31 -2.50
N TYR A 135 4.86 -8.19 -1.31
CA TYR A 135 5.00 -9.32 -0.38
C TYR A 135 3.66 -9.71 0.26
N LEU A 136 2.68 -8.80 0.34
CA LEU A 136 1.33 -9.13 0.81
C LEU A 136 0.49 -9.86 -0.25
N ASN A 137 0.87 -9.78 -1.53
CA ASN A 137 0.17 -10.43 -2.63
C ASN A 137 0.83 -11.75 -3.06
N THR A 138 1.95 -12.18 -2.47
CA THR A 138 2.53 -13.49 -2.80
C THR A 138 1.77 -14.62 -2.12
N ILE A 139 1.53 -15.70 -2.85
CA ILE A 139 0.98 -16.93 -2.29
C ILE A 139 2.10 -17.84 -1.77
N SER A 140 1.81 -18.66 -0.77
CA SER A 140 2.73 -19.67 -0.26
C SER A 140 2.88 -20.80 -1.27
N CYS A 141 4.09 -20.99 -1.80
CA CYS A 141 4.41 -22.08 -2.72
C CYS A 141 4.87 -23.31 -1.93
N SER A 142 3.92 -24.12 -1.45
CA SER A 142 4.22 -25.37 -0.74
C SER A 142 4.15 -26.63 -1.64
N GLY A 143 3.95 -26.47 -2.95
CA GLY A 143 3.87 -27.57 -3.90
C GLY A 143 4.24 -27.18 -5.33
N HIS A 144 4.50 -28.17 -6.18
CA HIS A 144 4.82 -28.02 -7.62
C HIS A 144 3.57 -27.82 -8.48
N GLU A 145 2.66 -26.94 -8.05
CA GLU A 145 1.42 -26.69 -8.78
C GLU A 145 1.65 -25.66 -9.89
N SER A 146 1.14 -25.98 -11.08
CA SER A 146 1.10 -25.05 -12.21
C SER A 146 -0.15 -24.18 -12.09
N ILE A 147 0.04 -22.86 -12.16
CA ILE A 147 -1.02 -21.87 -12.02
C ILE A 147 -1.40 -21.36 -13.41
N VAL A 148 -2.71 -21.25 -13.67
CA VAL A 148 -3.20 -20.66 -14.92
C VAL A 148 -2.72 -19.22 -15.03
N CYS A 149 -2.04 -18.89 -16.13
CA CYS A 149 -1.48 -17.57 -16.34
C CYS A 149 -2.62 -16.53 -16.49
N PRO A 150 -2.69 -15.51 -15.61
CA PRO A 150 -3.76 -14.53 -15.67
C PRO A 150 -3.64 -13.58 -16.89
N VAL A 151 -2.46 -13.47 -17.49
CA VAL A 151 -2.20 -12.58 -18.64
C VAL A 151 -2.89 -13.10 -19.91
N CYS A 152 -2.72 -14.39 -20.22
CA CYS A 152 -3.33 -15.04 -21.38
C CYS A 152 -4.54 -15.91 -21.01
N LYS A 153 -4.95 -15.92 -19.74
CA LYS A 153 -6.10 -16.68 -19.22
C LYS A 153 -6.04 -18.19 -19.51
N GLY A 154 -4.84 -18.74 -19.69
CA GLY A 154 -4.63 -20.16 -20.02
C GLY A 154 -4.51 -20.47 -21.51
N ASP A 155 -4.78 -19.50 -22.40
CA ASP A 155 -4.83 -19.76 -23.85
C ASP A 155 -3.45 -19.72 -24.53
N ASP A 156 -2.40 -19.33 -23.80
CA ASP A 156 -1.04 -19.03 -24.30
C ASP A 156 -0.96 -17.95 -25.40
N ILE A 157 -2.11 -17.40 -25.80
CA ILE A 157 -2.25 -16.36 -26.81
C ILE A 157 -3.12 -15.24 -26.21
N ILE A 158 -2.65 -14.01 -26.35
CA ILE A 158 -3.36 -12.80 -25.98
C ILE A 158 -4.08 -12.30 -27.23
N THR A 159 -5.41 -12.18 -27.14
CA THR A 159 -6.23 -11.60 -28.21
C THR A 159 -6.59 -10.17 -27.87
N THR A 160 -6.17 -9.22 -28.69
CA THR A 160 -6.51 -7.79 -28.58
C THR A 160 -7.17 -7.30 -29.84
N LYS A 161 -8.00 -6.26 -29.80
CA LYS A 161 -8.53 -5.64 -31.02
C LYS A 161 -7.65 -4.48 -31.47
N ASP A 162 -7.46 -4.33 -32.77
CA ASP A 162 -6.80 -3.18 -33.36
C ASP A 162 -7.74 -1.96 -33.48
N ARG A 163 -7.26 -0.88 -34.10
CA ARG A 163 -8.06 0.35 -34.30
C ARG A 163 -9.22 0.19 -35.28
N LEU A 164 -9.21 -0.86 -36.10
CA LEU A 164 -10.24 -1.18 -37.08
C LEU A 164 -11.23 -2.24 -36.53
N GLY A 165 -10.94 -2.80 -35.35
CA GLY A 165 -11.77 -3.79 -34.67
C GLY A 165 -11.36 -5.24 -34.94
N ASP A 166 -10.30 -5.46 -35.71
CA ASP A 166 -9.80 -6.79 -36.07
C ASP A 166 -9.01 -7.42 -34.92
N ASN A 167 -9.11 -8.74 -34.79
CA ASN A 167 -8.40 -9.48 -33.75
C ASN A 167 -6.91 -9.60 -34.09
N LEU A 168 -6.07 -9.14 -33.17
CA LEU A 168 -4.64 -9.34 -33.13
C LEU A 168 -4.31 -10.45 -32.12
N TYR A 169 -3.57 -11.44 -32.58
CA TYR A 169 -3.11 -12.56 -31.77
C TYR A 169 -1.63 -12.41 -31.49
N LYS A 170 -1.26 -12.42 -30.20
CA LYS A 170 0.14 -12.39 -29.78
C LYS A 170 0.40 -13.55 -28.82
N LYS A 171 1.52 -14.25 -29.01
CA LYS A 171 1.95 -15.26 -28.04
C LYS A 171 2.16 -14.61 -26.67
N CYS A 172 1.72 -15.28 -25.62
CA CYS A 172 1.97 -14.82 -24.25
C CYS A 172 3.49 -14.78 -24.01
N PRO A 173 4.05 -13.63 -23.59
CA PRO A 173 5.47 -13.53 -23.33
C PRO A 173 5.88 -14.19 -22.00
N TYR A 174 4.94 -14.48 -21.10
CA TYR A 174 5.24 -14.89 -19.73
C TYR A 174 4.98 -16.37 -19.44
N SER A 175 3.98 -16.97 -20.09
CA SER A 175 3.59 -18.38 -19.85
C SER A 175 4.23 -19.35 -20.82
N THR A 176 4.25 -20.62 -20.41
CA THR A 176 4.44 -21.75 -21.33
C THR A 176 3.14 -22.52 -21.33
N ASN A 177 2.49 -22.68 -22.49
CA ASN A 177 1.19 -23.37 -22.61
C ASN A 177 0.12 -22.78 -21.67
N GLY A 178 0.13 -21.47 -21.48
CA GLY A 178 -0.86 -20.79 -20.66
C GLY A 178 -0.70 -20.96 -19.15
N VAL A 179 0.38 -21.57 -18.67
CA VAL A 179 0.63 -21.77 -17.23
C VAL A 179 1.95 -21.13 -16.76
N LEU A 180 2.01 -20.85 -15.46
CA LEU A 180 3.18 -20.36 -14.72
C LEU A 180 3.45 -21.32 -13.54
N THR A 181 4.72 -21.46 -13.13
CA THR A 181 4.99 -22.05 -11.81
C THR A 181 4.50 -21.11 -10.70
N CYS A 182 4.35 -21.62 -9.49
CA CYS A 182 3.99 -20.78 -8.33
C CYS A 182 5.00 -19.62 -8.13
N GLU A 183 6.30 -19.88 -8.32
CA GLU A 183 7.34 -18.86 -8.24
C GLU A 183 7.23 -17.84 -9.37
N GLU A 184 7.00 -18.28 -10.60
CA GLU A 184 6.80 -17.40 -11.74
C GLU A 184 5.54 -16.54 -11.58
N PHE A 185 4.48 -17.10 -11.02
CA PHE A 185 3.26 -16.37 -10.68
C PHE A 185 3.53 -15.30 -9.62
N ASN A 186 4.25 -15.63 -8.54
CA ASN A 186 4.66 -14.64 -7.54
C ASN A 186 5.56 -13.54 -8.13
N LEU A 187 6.48 -13.89 -9.04
CA LEU A 187 7.29 -12.91 -9.77
C LEU A 187 6.43 -12.04 -10.70
N LEU A 188 5.38 -12.60 -11.31
CA LEU A 188 4.43 -11.85 -12.13
C LEU A 188 3.66 -10.85 -11.27
N LEU A 189 3.14 -11.28 -10.12
CA LEU A 189 2.47 -10.41 -9.15
C LEU A 189 3.39 -9.30 -8.66
N GLN A 190 4.69 -9.58 -8.54
CA GLN A 190 5.73 -8.62 -8.17
C GLN A 190 6.15 -7.67 -9.31
N GLY A 191 5.64 -7.84 -10.53
CA GLY A 191 6.11 -7.11 -11.71
C GLY A 191 7.57 -7.40 -12.10
N LYS A 192 8.14 -8.50 -11.58
CA LYS A 192 9.54 -8.91 -11.77
C LYS A 192 9.72 -10.04 -12.77
N LEU A 193 8.64 -10.71 -13.17
CA LEU A 193 8.72 -11.79 -14.17
C LEU A 193 9.18 -11.22 -15.51
N LYS A 194 10.27 -11.77 -16.04
CA LYS A 194 10.80 -11.40 -17.36
C LYS A 194 10.07 -12.17 -18.46
N PRO A 195 9.86 -11.55 -19.64
CA PRO A 195 9.43 -12.28 -20.83
C PRO A 195 10.38 -13.45 -21.13
N LYS A 196 9.82 -14.59 -21.51
CA LYS A 196 10.55 -15.78 -21.96
C LYS A 196 10.93 -15.69 -23.44
N ASN A 197 10.22 -14.85 -24.22
CA ASN A 197 10.36 -14.68 -25.66
C ASN A 197 10.49 -13.20 -26.02
#